data_AF-A0A2R4ZNF4-F1
#
_entry.id   AF-A0A2R4ZNF4-F1
#
_cell.length_a   1.000
_cell.length_b   1.000
_cell.length_c   1.000
_cell.angle_alpha   90.00
_cell.angle_beta   90.00
_cell.angle_gamma   90.00
#
_symmetry.space_group_name_H-M   'P 1'
#
loop_
_entity.id
_entity.type
_entity.pdbx_description
1 polymer ?
#
loop_
_entity_poly.entity_id
_entity_poly.type
_entity_poly.pdbx_seq_one_letter_code
_entity_poly.pdbx_strand_id
1 'polypeptide(L)' 'MYERPEAPLAEIFINSNIAISIEAAHHMISDMPGKPWVGEHYAYQVPAYYYAIRSIARKRDLVITPEDVIREAMI' A
#
# COMPACT_ATOMS: atom_id res chain seq x y z
N MET A 1 23.67 -6.05 -1.05
CA MET A 1 22.42 -5.39 -1.47
C MET A 1 21.34 -6.46 -1.35
N TYR A 2 20.48 -6.40 -0.35
CA TYR A 2 19.42 -7.40 -0.16
C TYR A 2 18.39 -7.21 -1.28
N GLU A 3 18.11 -8.27 -2.05
CA GLU A 3 16.97 -8.27 -2.97
C GLU A 3 15.69 -8.10 -2.16
N ARG A 4 14.94 -7.04 -2.45
CA ARG A 4 13.71 -6.68 -1.75
C ARG A 4 12.54 -7.28 -2.52
N PRO A 5 11.84 -8.30 -2.00
CA PRO A 5 10.73 -8.94 -2.71
C PRO A 5 9.56 -7.97 -2.99
N GLU A 6 9.41 -6.90 -2.21
CA GLU A 6 8.41 -5.84 -2.45
C GLU A 6 8.74 -4.88 -3.61
N ALA A 7 10.03 -4.76 -3.98
CA ALA A 7 10.48 -3.68 -4.87
C ALA A 7 9.78 -3.67 -6.24
N PRO A 8 9.58 -4.82 -6.92
CA PRO A 8 8.88 -4.83 -8.21
C PRO A 8 7.42 -4.37 -8.11
N LEU A 9 6.72 -4.71 -7.01
CA LEU A 9 5.31 -4.37 -6.85
C LEU A 9 5.12 -2.91 -6.42
N ALA A 10 5.98 -2.41 -5.53
CA ALA A 10 5.97 -1.02 -5.11
C ALA A 10 6.23 -0.07 -6.29
N GLU A 11 7.16 -0.42 -7.18
CA GLU A 11 7.43 0.34 -8.41
C GLU A 11 6.22 0.38 -9.34
N ILE A 12 5.54 -0.75 -9.55
CA ILE A 12 4.29 -0.81 -10.34
C ILE A 12 3.23 0.12 -9.74
N PHE A 13 3.05 0.11 -8.42
CA PHE A 13 2.06 0.96 -7.75
C PHE A 13 2.41 2.44 -7.80
N ILE A 14 3.69 2.80 -7.72
CA ILE A 14 4.14 4.19 -7.90
C ILE A 14 3.88 4.65 -9.34
N ASN A 15 4.28 3.84 -10.32
CA ASN A 15 4.09 4.16 -11.75
C ASN A 15 2.60 4.19 -12.16
N SER A 16 1.74 3.51 -11.41
CA SER A 16 0.28 3.50 -11.61
C SER A 16 -0.46 4.55 -10.77
N ASN A 17 0.26 5.44 -10.06
CA ASN A 17 -0.33 6.46 -9.18
C ASN A 17 -1.24 5.87 -8.06
N ILE A 18 -0.88 4.69 -7.56
CA ILE A 18 -1.57 4.02 -6.44
C ILE A 18 -0.82 4.30 -5.13
N ALA A 19 0.51 4.32 -5.18
CA ALA A 19 1.39 4.63 -4.07
C ALA A 19 2.28 5.84 -4.39
N ILE A 20 2.84 6.45 -3.35
CA ILE A 20 3.89 7.45 -3.45
C ILE A 20 5.15 6.93 -2.77
N SER A 21 6.31 7.18 -3.36
CA SER A 21 7.57 7.02 -2.64
C SER A 21 7.65 8.07 -1.54
N ILE A 22 8.03 7.63 -0.34
CA ILE A 22 8.29 8.50 0.80
C ILE A 22 9.77 8.52 1.17
N GLU A 23 10.62 7.90 0.35
CA GLU A 23 12.06 7.77 0.59
C GLU A 23 12.74 9.13 0.77
N ALA A 24 12.35 10.14 -0.01
CA ALA A 24 12.84 11.51 0.13
C ALA A 24 12.43 12.16 1.46
N ALA A 25 11.28 11.78 2.02
CA ALA A 25 10.78 12.29 3.28
C ALA A 25 11.29 11.48 4.48
N HIS A 26 11.77 10.23 4.30
CA HIS A 26 12.16 9.32 5.37
C HIS A 26 13.17 9.92 6.36
N HIS A 27 14.09 10.77 5.89
CA HIS A 27 15.05 11.47 6.74
C HIS A 27 14.54 12.79 7.34
N MET A 28 13.36 13.25 6.89
CA MET A 28 12.72 14.50 7.30
C MET A 28 11.58 14.27 8.30
N ILE A 29 10.99 13.08 8.34
CA ILE A 29 9.98 12.70 9.31
C ILE A 29 10.67 11.99 10.48
N SER A 30 10.53 12.55 11.68
CA SER A 30 11.12 11.98 12.89
C SER A 30 10.53 10.61 13.25
N ASP A 31 9.25 10.40 12.91
CA ASP A 31 8.53 9.15 13.10
C ASP A 31 7.63 8.86 11.90
N MET A 32 7.67 7.61 11.44
CA MET A 32 6.77 7.12 10.42
C MET A 32 5.37 6.92 11.00
N PRO A 33 4.29 7.38 10.31
CA PRO A 33 2.93 7.10 10.75
C PRO A 33 2.73 5.59 10.89
N GLY A 34 2.36 5.12 12.10
CA GLY A 34 2.06 3.71 12.37
C GLY A 34 0.76 3.20 11.74
N LYS A 35 0.35 3.76 10.60
CA LYS A 35 -0.87 3.38 9.89
C LYS A 35 -0.56 2.24 8.91
N PRO A 36 -1.46 1.23 8.78
CA PRO A 36 -1.19 0.08 7.91
C PRO A 36 -0.99 0.39 6.42
N TRP A 37 -1.49 1.54 5.95
CA TRP A 37 -1.37 2.00 4.57
C TRP A 37 -0.10 2.83 4.31
N VAL A 38 0.79 2.93 5.30
CA VAL A 38 2.12 3.53 5.19
C VAL A 38 3.15 2.43 5.46
N GLY A 39 3.97 2.12 4.44
CA GLY A 39 5.13 1.24 4.57
C GLY A 39 6.41 2.03 4.84
N GLU A 40 7.54 1.33 4.94
CA GLU A 40 8.86 1.95 5.22
C GLU A 40 9.33 2.91 4.12
N HIS A 41 8.98 2.62 2.86
CA HIS A 41 9.48 3.36 1.69
C HIS A 41 8.38 3.89 0.77
N TYR A 42 7.11 3.54 1.04
CA TYR A 42 5.99 4.02 0.26
C TYR A 42 4.75 4.23 1.14
N ALA A 43 3.82 5.05 0.66
CA ALA A 43 2.49 5.17 1.23
C ALA A 43 1.44 5.04 0.12
N TYR A 44 0.33 4.36 0.39
CA TYR A 44 -0.80 4.38 -0.54
C TYR A 44 -1.40 5.79 -0.57
N GLN A 45 -1.68 6.31 -1.77
CA GLN A 45 -2.19 7.68 -1.94
C GLN A 45 -3.55 7.89 -1.25
N VAL A 46 -4.36 6.84 -1.21
CA VAL A 46 -5.66 6.81 -0.53
C VAL A 46 -5.78 5.50 0.23
N PRO A 47 -6.30 5.48 1.48
CA PRO A 47 -6.51 4.24 2.23
C PRO A 47 -7.34 3.20 1.48
N ALA A 48 -8.27 3.63 0.63
CA ALA A 48 -9.08 2.75 -0.21
C ALA A 48 -8.23 1.84 -1.12
N TYR A 49 -7.10 2.33 -1.66
CA TYR A 49 -6.21 1.49 -2.46
C TYR A 49 -5.56 0.39 -1.64
N TYR A 50 -5.09 0.72 -0.43
CA TYR A 50 -4.55 -0.28 0.49
C TYR A 50 -5.58 -1.38 0.76
N TYR A 51 -6.82 -0.99 1.13
CA TYR A 51 -7.86 -1.96 1.43
C TYR A 51 -8.30 -2.76 0.20
N ALA A 52 -8.35 -2.16 -0.99
CA ALA A 52 -8.64 -2.89 -2.23
C ALA A 52 -7.59 -3.96 -2.54
N ILE A 53 -6.30 -3.61 -2.49
CA ILE A 53 -5.20 -4.57 -2.71
C ILE A 53 -5.19 -5.65 -1.61
N ARG A 54 -5.47 -5.27 -0.35
CA ARG A 54 -5.58 -6.22 0.76
C ARG A 54 -6.76 -7.19 0.58
N SER A 55 -7.91 -6.71 0.11
CA SER A 55 -9.06 -7.55 -0.23
C SER A 55 -8.72 -8.53 -1.36
N ILE A 56 -8.05 -8.05 -2.42
CA ILE A 56 -7.57 -8.91 -3.53
C ILE A 56 -6.63 -10.00 -2.99
N ALA A 57 -5.65 -9.63 -2.16
CA ALA A 57 -4.69 -10.57 -1.61
C ALA A 57 -5.34 -11.62 -0.69
N ARG A 58 -6.30 -11.21 0.15
CA ARG A 58 -7.05 -12.11 1.04
C ARG A 58 -7.97 -13.05 0.29
N LYS A 59 -8.69 -12.53 -0.71
CA LYS A 59 -9.66 -13.29 -1.52
C LYS A 59 -8.96 -14.13 -2.60
N ARG A 60 -7.71 -13.80 -2.94
CA ARG A 60 -6.92 -14.37 -4.04
C ARG A 60 -7.64 -14.26 -5.39
N ASP A 61 -8.34 -13.15 -5.58
CA ASP A 61 -9.15 -12.86 -6.76
C ASP A 61 -9.06 -11.37 -7.09
N LEU A 62 -8.93 -11.06 -8.38
CA LEU A 62 -8.93 -9.69 -8.89
C LEU A 62 -10.35 -9.10 -8.94
N VAL A 63 -11.38 -9.95 -8.91
CA VAL A 63 -12.79 -9.53 -8.89
C VAL A 63 -13.23 -9.27 -7.45
N ILE A 64 -13.13 -8.01 -7.05
CA ILE A 64 -13.60 -7.49 -5.76
C ILE A 64 -14.74 -6.50 -5.94
N THR A 65 -15.62 -6.41 -4.94
CA THR A 65 -16.70 -5.41 -4.90
C THR A 65 -16.41 -4.32 -3.87
N PRO A 66 -17.12 -3.17 -3.89
CA PRO A 66 -17.01 -2.17 -2.84
C PRO A 66 -17.24 -2.73 -1.43
N GLU A 67 -18.14 -3.70 -1.27
CA GLU A 67 -18.43 -4.36 0.01
C GLU A 67 -17.23 -5.16 0.53
N ASP A 68 -16.46 -5.80 -0.35
CA ASP A 68 -15.22 -6.49 0.02
C ASP A 68 -14.19 -5.52 0.61
N VAL A 69 -14.12 -4.29 0.06
CA VAL A 69 -13.19 -3.25 0.53
C VAL A 69 -13.67 -2.64 1.85
N ILE A 70 -14.97 -2.33 1.96
CA ILE A 70 -15.55 -1.77 3.19
C ILE A 70 -15.40 -2.76 4.35
N ARG A 71 -15.71 -4.05 4.11
CA ARG A 71 -15.52 -5.10 5.12
C ARG A 71 -14.08 -5.18 5.58
N GLU A 72 -13.14 -5.12 4.66
CA GLU A 72 -11.71 -5.18 4.96
C GLU A 72 -11.20 -3.96 5.75
N ALA A 73 -11.79 -2.78 5.51
CA ALA A 73 -11.43 -1.53 6.19
C ALA A 73 -11.97 -1.42 7.62
N MET A 74 -12.99 -2.20 7.97
CA MET A 74 -13.64 -2.18 9.29
C MET A 74 -13.05 -3.18 10.30
N ILE A 75 -12.04 -3.95 9.91
CA ILE A 75 -11.35 -4.95 10.76
C ILE A 75 -10.16 -4.32 11.48
#